data_AF-A0A662VZI6-F1
#
_entry.id   AF-A0A662VZI6-F1
#
_cell.length_a   1.000
_cell.length_b   1.000
_cell.length_c   1.000
_cell.angle_alpha   90.00
_cell.angle_beta   90.00
_cell.angle_gamma   90.00
#
_symmetry.space_group_name_H-M   'P 1'
#
loop_
_entity.id
_entity.type
_entity.pdbx_description
1 polymer ?
#
loop_
_entity_poly.entity_id
_entity_poly.type
_entity_poly.pdbx_seq_one_letter_code
_entity_poly.pdbx_strand_id
1 'polypeptide(L)'
;MDGTRNKGGRLLVPTIVLAEALYIAEKGRVAFDFQKMYGLIREESEFEIVSLTPEILEEAMKIKKVPELHDRIITATARFYRAGILTKDKIILESEIET
;
A
#
# COMPACT_ATOMS: atom_id res chain seq x y z
N MET A 1 12.82 -8.28 10.54
CA MET A 1 12.06 -8.11 9.29
C MET A 1 12.93 -8.66 8.17
N ASP A 2 13.15 -9.98 8.07
CA ASP A 2 14.25 -10.51 7.22
C ASP A 2 13.94 -11.82 6.49
N GLY A 3 12.73 -12.38 6.60
CA GLY A 3 12.39 -13.68 6.01
C GLY A 3 11.93 -13.63 4.53
N THR A 4 11.34 -12.51 4.11
CA THR A 4 10.66 -12.42 2.79
C THR A 4 11.60 -12.04 1.65
N ARG A 5 12.73 -11.39 1.95
CA ARG A 5 13.70 -10.90 0.95
C ARG A 5 14.43 -12.04 0.21
N ASN A 6 14.70 -13.16 0.89
CA ASN A 6 15.47 -14.28 0.30
C ASN A 6 14.68 -15.23 -0.61
N LYS A 7 13.38 -14.97 -0.87
CA LYS A 7 12.55 -15.78 -1.78
C LYS A 7 12.18 -15.06 -3.10
N GLY A 8 12.74 -13.88 -3.35
CA GLY A 8 12.39 -13.08 -4.54
C GLY A 8 11.01 -12.43 -4.46
N GLY A 9 10.49 -12.19 -3.24
CA GLY A 9 9.22 -11.48 -3.05
C GLY A 9 9.35 -10.01 -3.44
N ARG A 10 8.39 -9.51 -4.23
CA ARG A 10 8.30 -8.10 -4.61
C ARG A 10 7.45 -7.30 -3.62
N LEU A 11 7.80 -6.04 -3.43
CA LEU A 11 7.05 -5.07 -2.65
C LEU A 11 6.10 -4.31 -3.58
N LEU A 12 4.81 -4.59 -3.45
CA LEU A 12 3.79 -3.87 -4.21
C LEU A 12 3.56 -2.50 -3.56
N VAL A 13 3.62 -1.44 -4.37
CA VAL A 13 3.37 -0.07 -3.94
C VAL A 13 2.14 0.45 -4.69
N PRO A 14 0.95 0.41 -4.09
CA PRO A 14 -0.26 0.93 -4.72
C PRO A 14 -0.13 2.43 -5.01
N THR A 15 -0.63 2.89 -6.16
CA THR A 15 -0.59 4.32 -6.51
C THR A 15 -1.35 5.20 -5.51
N ILE A 16 -2.34 4.66 -4.80
CA ILE A 16 -3.03 5.38 -3.72
C ILE A 16 -2.10 5.71 -2.55
N VAL A 17 -1.15 4.82 -2.22
CA VAL A 17 -0.14 5.06 -1.17
C VAL A 17 0.80 6.19 -1.58
N LEU A 18 1.20 6.22 -2.85
CA LEU A 18 2.04 7.30 -3.39
C LEU A 18 1.28 8.65 -3.38
N ALA A 19 0.00 8.64 -3.75
CA ALA A 19 -0.83 9.84 -3.72
C ALA A 19 -0.98 10.40 -2.29
N GLU A 20 -1.20 9.52 -1.31
CA GLU A 20 -1.31 9.93 0.09
C GLU A 20 0.03 10.42 0.65
N ALA A 21 1.13 9.74 0.34
CA ALA A 21 2.48 10.19 0.73
C ALA A 21 2.82 11.57 0.15
N LEU A 22 2.46 11.83 -1.11
CA LEU A 22 2.61 13.15 -1.73
C LEU A 22 1.78 14.20 -0.97
N TYR A 23 0.50 13.91 -0.70
CA TYR A 23 -0.39 14.80 0.04
C TYR A 23 0.17 15.16 1.42
N ILE A 24 0.70 14.18 2.16
CA ILE A 24 1.31 14.40 3.48
C ILE A 24 2.57 15.26 3.35
N ALA A 25 3.41 15.01 2.35
CA ALA A 25 4.62 15.79 2.08
C ALA A 25 4.29 17.26 1.82
N GLU A 26 3.29 17.53 0.97
CA GLU A 26 2.85 18.88 0.62
C GLU A 26 2.25 19.64 1.81
N LYS A 27 1.62 18.93 2.75
CA LYS A 27 1.07 19.54 3.98
C LYS A 27 2.15 19.89 5.00
N GLY A 28 3.42 19.59 4.75
CA GLY A 28 4.55 19.96 5.60
C GLY A 28 4.52 19.32 6.99
N ARG A 29 3.71 18.27 7.20
CA ARG A 29 3.51 17.63 8.50
C ARG A 29 4.71 16.78 8.93
N VAL A 30 5.63 16.49 8.00
CA VAL A 30 6.81 15.65 8.24
C VAL A 30 7.97 16.17 7.40
N ALA A 31 9.21 16.10 7.91
CA ALA A 31 10.43 16.26 7.13
C ALA A 31 10.62 15.03 6.22
N PHE A 32 9.83 14.95 5.16
CA PHE A 32 9.77 13.82 4.25
C PHE A 32 10.00 14.30 2.83
N ASP A 33 11.05 13.76 2.19
CA ASP A 33 11.37 14.03 0.79
C ASP A 33 10.67 13.00 -0.11
N PHE A 34 9.50 13.37 -0.59
CA PHE A 34 8.71 12.52 -1.48
C PHE A 34 9.44 12.21 -2.79
N GLN A 35 10.18 13.17 -3.35
CA GLN A 35 10.87 12.98 -4.63
C GLN A 35 11.97 11.93 -4.50
N LYS A 36 12.74 11.98 -3.41
CA LYS A 36 13.75 10.97 -3.12
C LYS A 36 13.16 9.58 -2.91
N MET A 37 12.06 9.47 -2.15
CA MET A 37 11.37 8.19 -1.94
C MET A 37 10.83 7.63 -3.27
N TYR A 38 10.17 8.47 -4.07
CA TYR A 38 9.58 8.05 -5.34
C TYR A 38 10.65 7.62 -6.34
N GLY A 39 11.80 8.30 -6.38
CA GLY A 39 12.96 7.88 -7.17
C GLY A 39 13.43 6.47 -6.79
N LEU A 40 13.64 6.21 -5.50
CA LEU A 40 14.05 4.89 -5.00
C LEU A 40 13.06 3.78 -5.38
N ILE A 41 11.75 4.03 -5.23
CA ILE A 41 10.72 3.05 -5.60
C ILE A 41 10.73 2.74 -7.10
N ARG A 42 11.10 3.71 -7.95
CA ARG A 42 11.14 3.50 -9.41
C ARG A 42 12.41 2.85 -9.91
N GLU A 43 13.52 3.04 -9.22
CA GLU A 43 14.84 2.56 -9.62
C GLU A 43 15.12 1.13 -9.12
N GLU A 44 14.60 0.79 -7.95
CA GLU A 44 14.85 -0.50 -7.30
C GLU A 44 13.88 -1.59 -7.80
N SER A 45 14.45 -2.71 -8.26
CA SER A 45 13.69 -3.82 -8.85
C SER A 45 12.78 -4.57 -7.87
N GLU A 46 13.04 -4.41 -6.57
CA GLU A 46 12.27 -5.00 -5.50
C GLU A 46 10.90 -4.36 -5.33
N PHE A 47 10.67 -3.16 -5.87
CA PHE A 47 9.38 -2.48 -5.81
C PHE A 47 8.63 -2.57 -7.13
N GLU A 48 7.32 -2.77 -7.03
CA GLU A 48 6.42 -2.78 -8.16
C GLU A 48 5.27 -1.82 -7.89
N ILE A 49 5.18 -0.74 -8.67
CA ILE A 49 4.07 0.21 -8.57
C ILE A 49 2.84 -0.42 -9.21
N VAL A 50 1.77 -0.58 -8.43
CA VAL A 50 0.50 -1.14 -8.89
C VAL A 50 -0.59 -0.08 -8.95
N SER A 51 -1.25 0.03 -10.10
CA SER A 51 -2.31 1.01 -10.32
C SER A 51 -3.61 0.61 -9.63
N LEU A 52 -4.35 1.61 -9.15
CA LEU A 52 -5.77 1.44 -8.84
C LEU A 52 -6.54 1.14 -10.13
N THR A 53 -7.13 -0.05 -10.21
CA THR A 53 -7.97 -0.48 -11.33
C THR A 53 -9.44 -0.55 -10.93
N PRO A 54 -10.39 -0.62 -11.89
CA PRO A 54 -11.81 -0.83 -11.58
C PRO A 54 -12.06 -2.08 -10.74
N GLU A 55 -11.35 -3.17 -10.98
CA GLU A 55 -11.49 -4.43 -10.22
C GLU A 55 -11.09 -4.24 -8.76
N ILE A 56 -9.98 -3.53 -8.50
CA ILE A 56 -9.56 -3.19 -7.14
C ILE A 56 -10.57 -2.26 -6.47
N LEU A 57 -11.14 -1.31 -7.21
CA LEU A 57 -12.17 -0.41 -6.69
C LEU A 57 -13.46 -1.17 -6.32
N GLU A 58 -13.88 -2.12 -7.15
CA GLU A 58 -15.03 -2.98 -6.87
C GLU A 58 -14.78 -3.86 -5.63
N GLU A 59 -13.58 -4.40 -5.46
CA GLU A 59 -13.19 -5.10 -4.23
C GLU A 59 -13.22 -4.17 -3.01
N ALA A 60 -12.72 -2.94 -3.14
CA ALA A 60 -12.78 -1.95 -2.07
C ALA A 60 -14.22 -1.65 -1.66
N MET A 61 -15.17 -1.55 -2.60
CA MET A 61 -16.58 -1.30 -2.29
C MET A 61 -17.22 -2.40 -1.41
N LYS A 62 -16.71 -3.63 -1.46
CA LYS A 62 -17.17 -4.77 -0.66
C LYS A 62 -16.66 -4.72 0.79
N ILE A 63 -15.53 -4.05 1.03
CA ILE A 63 -14.92 -3.92 2.37
C ILE A 63 -15.65 -2.81 3.15
N LYS A 64 -16.46 -3.19 4.15
CA LYS A 64 -17.20 -2.22 4.99
C LYS A 64 -16.53 -1.90 6.33
N LYS A 65 -15.65 -2.77 6.80
CA LYS A 65 -15.02 -2.69 8.13
C LYS A 65 -13.93 -1.61 8.22
N VAL A 66 -13.35 -1.20 7.07
CA VAL A 66 -12.29 -0.18 7.00
C VAL A 66 -12.92 1.17 6.64
N PRO A 67 -12.98 2.14 7.57
CA PRO A 67 -13.70 3.40 7.36
C PRO A 67 -13.02 4.29 6.32
N GLU A 68 -11.69 4.40 6.37
CA GLU A 68 -10.94 5.29 5.49
C GLU A 68 -10.80 4.73 4.07
N LEU A 69 -11.05 5.56 3.05
CA LEU A 69 -11.09 5.11 1.66
C LEU A 69 -9.71 4.64 1.16
N HIS A 70 -8.63 5.33 1.53
CA HIS A 70 -7.28 4.97 1.12
C HIS A 70 -6.89 3.60 1.70
N ASP A 71 -7.09 3.38 3.00
CA ASP A 71 -6.85 2.08 3.66
C ASP A 71 -7.68 0.96 3.06
N ARG A 72 -8.93 1.26 2.68
CA ARG A 72 -9.82 0.30 2.03
C ARG A 72 -9.30 -0.11 0.66
N ILE A 73 -8.79 0.84 -0.12
CA ILE A 73 -8.18 0.57 -1.42
C ILE A 73 -6.88 -0.23 -1.24
N ILE A 74 -6.06 0.10 -0.24
CA ILE A 74 -4.83 -0.66 0.09
C ILE A 74 -5.19 -2.11 0.42
N THR A 75 -6.20 -2.31 1.28
CA THR A 75 -6.68 -3.63 1.69
C THR A 75 -7.23 -4.42 0.51
N ALA A 76 -8.03 -3.78 -0.36
CA ALA A 76 -8.53 -4.41 -1.58
C ALA A 76 -7.41 -4.81 -2.54
N THR A 77 -6.39 -3.95 -2.68
CA THR A 77 -5.21 -4.23 -3.52
C THR A 77 -4.45 -5.45 -3.01
N ALA A 78 -4.19 -5.52 -1.70
CA ALA A 78 -3.53 -6.67 -1.09
C ALA A 78 -4.30 -7.98 -1.30
N ARG A 79 -5.63 -7.96 -1.09
CA ARG A 79 -6.51 -9.10 -1.38
C ARG A 79 -6.48 -9.52 -2.85
N PHE A 80 -6.53 -8.55 -3.77
CA PHE A 80 -6.49 -8.81 -5.21
C PHE A 80 -5.20 -9.52 -5.63
N TYR A 81 -4.05 -9.06 -5.13
CA TYR A 81 -2.74 -9.66 -5.42
C TYR A 81 -2.37 -10.86 -4.52
N ARG A 82 -3.23 -11.21 -3.55
CA ARG A 82 -2.94 -12.20 -2.50
C ARG A 82 -1.61 -11.93 -1.79
N ALA A 83 -1.33 -10.64 -1.57
CA ALA A 83 -0.15 -10.16 -0.87
C ALA A 83 -0.51 -9.83 0.58
N GLY A 84 0.45 -9.96 1.50
CA GLY A 84 0.28 -9.44 2.86
C GLY A 84 0.55 -7.94 2.92
N ILE A 85 -0.10 -7.23 3.84
CA ILE A 85 0.10 -5.80 4.03
C ILE A 85 1.23 -5.51 5.02
N LEU A 86 2.17 -4.64 4.62
CA LEU A 86 3.14 -4.03 5.53
C LEU A 86 2.60 -2.70 6.04
N THR A 87 2.12 -2.68 7.27
CA THR A 87 1.55 -1.50 7.92
C THR A 87 2.02 -1.40 9.38
N LYS A 88 2.10 -0.18 9.89
CA LYS A 88 2.25 0.08 11.34
C LYS A 88 0.90 0.22 12.04
N ASP A 89 -0.19 0.32 11.28
CA ASP A 89 -1.54 0.44 11.80
C ASP A 89 -2.10 -0.93 12.18
N LYS A 90 -2.57 -1.05 13.43
CA LYS A 90 -3.13 -2.28 13.96
C LYS A 90 -4.51 -2.62 13.36
N ILE A 91 -5.28 -1.63 12.91
CA ILE A 91 -6.62 -1.81 12.35
C ILE A 91 -6.55 -2.54 11.01
N ILE A 92 -5.55 -2.20 10.19
CA ILE A 92 -5.31 -2.85 8.90
C ILE A 92 -4.76 -4.28 9.13
N LEU A 93 -3.92 -4.46 10.15
CA LEU A 93 -3.38 -5.77 10.52
C LEU A 93 -4.50 -6.76 10.93
N GLU A 94 -5.50 -6.31 11.69
CA GLU A 94 -6.65 -7.14 12.09
C GLU A 94 -7.60 -7.46 10.92
N SER A 95 -7.66 -6.60 9.90
CA SER A 95 -8.53 -6.78 8.73
C SER A 95 -8.06 -7.86 7.75
N GLU A 96 -6.81 -8.34 7.88
CA GLU A 96 -6.24 -9.47 7.11
C GLU A 96 -6.34 -10.83 7.81
N ILE A 97 -6.80 -10.91 9.08
CA ILE A 97 -6.77 -12.14 9.89
C ILE A 97 -8.08 -12.96 9.80
N GLU A 98 -9.11 -12.49 9.08
CA GLU A 98 -10.29 -13.34 8.84
C GLU A 98 -9.95 -14.45 7.83
N THR A 99 -9.68 -15.63 8.41
CA THR A 99 -9.39 -16.94 7.81
C THR A 99 -10.56 -17.49 7.01
#